data_AF-A0A4R7C738-F1
#
_entry.id   AF-A0A4R7C738-F1
#
_cell.length_a   1.000
_cell.length_b   1.000
_cell.length_c   1.000
_cell.angle_alpha   90.00
_cell.angle_beta   90.00
_cell.angle_gamma   90.00
#
_symmetry.space_group_name_H-M   'P 1'
#
loop_
_entity.id
_entity.type
_entity.pdbx_description
1 polymer ?
#
loop_
_entity_poly.entity_id
_entity_poly.type
_entity_poly.pdbx_seq_one_letter_code
_entity_poly.pdbx_strand_id
1 'polypeptide(L)'
;MALPAWPADLPALVAPPGFGTDALVPEGEVSEYEGGNVRVRRRSLVATMTLPMRLPPLSRAEFVQFLDFLQRDLNAGVRRFVAPVRLPSGLLGLRICQIDGTVSEADHGPYSIVSFSVRVWGRDAYEPEAVALFARMSSAPSPSRKALISATIARLKYAGLWEKIGLLCVFAAHAPAPALVNWRRPTLNAARSGSPLPGFQVDRGYAGDGVGGFLDHGAGYASIPGVAPDSITDLVWSLTNLANTTAYDAGTDGASNRQVIMGRVASGLLSVRMASADLITAPVADSLGLYGATRSGSAVSLVRNGTVIGTGAATTNSTLQAGNIVSSRAGLNYSPRRLAMRIVGTALTPADHAALYAILRGYMVEIGAVS
;
A
#
# COMPACT_ATOMS: atom_id res chain seq x y z
N MET A 1 -9.85 -16.26 19.64
CA MET A 1 -10.87 -16.34 18.58
C MET A 1 -10.65 -15.18 17.62
N ALA A 2 -10.66 -15.44 16.32
CA ALA A 2 -10.63 -14.36 15.32
C ALA A 2 -11.90 -13.51 15.47
N LEU A 3 -11.78 -12.20 15.28
CA LEU A 3 -12.94 -11.32 15.24
C LEU A 3 -13.68 -11.55 13.91
N PRO A 4 -15.02 -11.65 13.91
CA PRO A 4 -15.78 -11.69 12.66
C PRO A 4 -15.52 -10.41 11.86
N ALA A 5 -15.44 -10.55 10.54
CA ALA A 5 -15.26 -9.43 9.61
C ALA A 5 -16.62 -8.94 9.12
N TRP A 6 -16.76 -7.63 8.92
CA TRP A 6 -17.91 -7.04 8.26
C TRP A 6 -18.13 -7.70 6.89
N PRO A 7 -19.34 -8.18 6.55
CA PRO A 7 -19.60 -8.83 5.28
C PRO A 7 -19.21 -7.93 4.10
N ALA A 8 -18.50 -8.50 3.12
CA ALA A 8 -17.94 -7.74 2.00
C ALA A 8 -19.02 -7.17 1.06
N ASP A 9 -20.19 -7.82 1.01
CA ASP A 9 -21.32 -7.37 0.19
C ASP A 9 -22.16 -6.28 0.88
N LEU A 10 -21.93 -6.02 2.18
CA LEU A 10 -22.59 -4.93 2.88
C LEU A 10 -21.86 -3.60 2.64
N PRO A 11 -22.59 -2.48 2.57
CA PRO A 11 -21.99 -1.16 2.48
C PRO A 11 -21.00 -0.89 3.62
N ALA A 12 -19.93 -0.15 3.33
CA ALA A 12 -18.96 0.26 4.34
C ALA A 12 -19.60 1.16 5.42
N LEU A 13 -19.05 1.12 6.64
CA LEU A 13 -19.55 1.93 7.75
C LEU A 13 -19.12 3.39 7.59
N VAL A 14 -20.03 4.20 7.07
CA VAL A 14 -19.83 5.63 6.84
C VAL A 14 -20.78 6.41 7.75
N ALA A 15 -20.22 7.11 8.73
CA ALA A 15 -21.00 8.06 9.52
C ALA A 15 -21.54 9.18 8.60
N PRO A 16 -22.74 9.71 8.84
CA PRO A 16 -23.28 10.77 8.00
C PRO A 16 -22.40 12.04 8.04
N PRO A 17 -22.48 12.91 7.02
CA PRO A 17 -21.79 14.20 7.02
C PRO A 17 -22.19 15.04 8.25
N GLY A 18 -21.23 15.71 8.89
CA GLY A 18 -21.48 16.60 10.02
C GLY A 18 -21.35 15.96 11.41
N PHE A 19 -21.17 14.64 11.49
CA PHE A 19 -20.91 13.96 12.77
C PHE A 19 -19.41 13.97 13.09
N GLY A 20 -18.92 15.13 13.51
CA GLY A 20 -17.70 15.23 14.30
C GLY A 20 -17.93 14.71 15.72
N THR A 21 -16.88 14.32 16.41
CA THR A 21 -16.96 14.18 17.87
C THR A 21 -17.13 15.56 18.48
N ASP A 22 -18.20 15.80 19.25
CA ASP A 22 -18.39 17.06 19.99
C ASP A 22 -17.20 17.35 20.94
N ALA A 23 -16.46 16.30 21.33
CA ALA A 23 -15.21 16.40 22.08
C ALA A 23 -14.09 15.54 21.45
N LEU A 24 -12.98 16.17 21.05
CA LEU A 24 -11.78 15.48 20.52
C LEU A 24 -11.04 14.64 21.57
N VAL A 25 -11.29 14.95 22.84
CA VAL A 25 -10.71 14.29 24.01
C VAL A 25 -11.88 14.00 24.95
N PRO A 26 -12.09 12.76 25.40
CA PRO A 26 -13.11 12.48 26.39
C PRO A 26 -12.83 13.33 27.65
N GLU A 27 -13.88 13.87 28.26
CA GLU A 27 -13.74 14.57 29.53
C GLU A 27 -13.07 13.64 30.55
N GLY A 28 -12.17 14.19 31.36
CA GLY A 28 -11.53 13.41 32.41
C GLY A 28 -12.57 12.93 33.41
N GLU A 29 -12.55 11.65 33.79
CA GLU A 29 -13.41 11.20 34.89
C GLU A 29 -12.99 11.93 36.16
N VAL A 30 -13.94 12.71 36.69
CA VAL A 30 -13.80 13.42 37.94
C VAL A 30 -14.30 12.50 39.06
N SER A 31 -13.39 12.11 39.95
CA SER A 31 -13.76 11.45 41.20
C SER A 31 -13.72 12.49 42.32
N GLU A 32 -14.90 12.82 42.85
CA GLU A 32 -15.06 13.64 44.05
C GLU A 32 -15.02 12.75 45.29
N TYR A 33 -14.29 13.20 46.30
CA TYR A 33 -14.33 12.63 47.64
C TYR A 33 -15.04 13.62 48.54
N GLU A 34 -15.93 13.13 49.41
CA GLU A 34 -16.64 13.98 50.37
C GLU A 34 -15.61 14.68 51.28
N GLY A 35 -15.46 16.00 51.12
CA GLY A 35 -14.47 16.82 51.83
C GLY A 35 -13.03 16.74 51.29
N GLY A 36 -12.77 16.10 50.15
CA GLY A 36 -11.43 15.93 49.57
C GLY A 36 -11.23 16.65 48.23
N ASN A 37 -9.96 16.85 47.85
CA ASN A 37 -9.62 17.44 46.55
C ASN A 37 -10.10 16.57 45.39
N VAL A 38 -10.69 17.22 44.39
CA VAL A 38 -11.11 16.63 43.13
C VAL A 38 -9.93 15.93 42.45
N ARG A 39 -10.06 14.62 42.16
CA ARG A 39 -9.05 13.88 41.39
C ARG A 39 -9.60 13.58 39.99
N VAL A 40 -8.94 14.15 38.98
CA VAL A 40 -9.19 13.82 37.57
C VAL A 40 -8.33 12.63 37.18
N ARG A 41 -8.96 11.51 36.81
CA ARG A 41 -8.26 10.32 36.29
C ARG A 41 -8.50 10.21 34.79
N ARG A 42 -7.43 10.13 33.99
CA ARG A 42 -7.51 9.64 32.60
C ARG A 42 -7.74 8.13 32.64
N ARG A 43 -8.99 7.68 32.62
CA ARG A 43 -9.33 6.29 32.91
C ARG A 43 -9.52 5.36 31.71
N SER A 44 -9.27 5.82 30.49
CA SER A 44 -9.20 4.90 29.36
C SER A 44 -7.81 4.89 28.72
N LEU A 45 -7.13 3.75 28.82
CA LEU A 45 -5.94 3.43 28.01
C LEU A 45 -6.29 3.25 26.52
N VAL A 46 -7.57 3.14 26.18
CA VAL A 46 -8.02 2.85 24.81
C VAL A 46 -9.03 3.91 24.38
N ALA A 47 -8.62 4.80 23.48
CA ALA A 47 -9.53 5.75 22.86
C ALA A 47 -10.64 4.98 22.11
N THR A 48 -11.88 5.13 22.60
CA THR A 48 -13.09 4.66 21.95
C THR A 48 -13.90 5.86 21.48
N MET A 49 -14.52 5.73 20.32
CA MET A 49 -15.44 6.73 19.76
C MET A 49 -16.74 6.03 19.39
N THR A 50 -17.86 6.56 19.84
CA THR A 50 -19.17 6.07 19.40
C THR A 50 -19.63 6.92 18.22
N LEU A 51 -19.93 6.28 17.10
CA LEU A 51 -20.36 6.90 15.86
C LEU A 51 -21.79 6.46 15.54
N PRO A 52 -22.72 7.38 15.25
CA PRO A 52 -23.99 7.01 14.68
C PRO A 52 -23.78 6.53 13.24
N MET A 53 -24.30 5.35 12.94
CA MET A 53 -24.26 4.73 11.62
C MET A 53 -25.67 4.71 11.05
N ARG A 54 -25.76 5.07 9.77
CA ARG A 54 -26.94 4.88 8.95
C ARG A 54 -26.48 4.22 7.66
N LEU A 55 -26.83 2.95 7.47
CA LEU A 55 -26.49 2.25 6.24
C LEU A 55 -27.29 2.85 5.08
N PRO A 56 -26.72 2.88 3.86
CA PRO A 56 -27.49 3.09 2.64
C PRO A 56 -28.67 2.11 2.56
N PRO A 57 -29.69 2.39 1.71
CA PRO A 57 -30.78 1.44 1.47
C PRO A 57 -30.23 0.05 1.13
N LEU A 58 -30.51 -0.93 1.99
CA LEU A 58 -30.14 -2.32 1.78
C LEU A 58 -31.25 -3.01 0.99
N SER A 59 -30.89 -3.72 -0.08
CA SER A 59 -31.78 -4.70 -0.69
C SER A 59 -32.20 -5.76 0.35
N ARG A 60 -33.26 -6.52 0.06
CA ARG A 60 -33.70 -7.59 0.97
C ARG A 60 -32.63 -8.65 1.21
N ALA A 61 -31.82 -8.96 0.20
CA ALA A 61 -30.72 -9.91 0.34
C ALA A 61 -29.63 -9.38 1.29
N GLU A 62 -29.21 -8.13 1.10
CA GLU A 62 -28.23 -7.46 1.99
C GLU A 62 -28.79 -7.33 3.40
N PHE A 63 -30.07 -7.01 3.57
CA PHE A 63 -30.67 -6.91 4.89
C PHE A 63 -30.68 -8.26 5.64
N VAL A 64 -31.04 -9.35 4.96
CA VAL A 64 -30.96 -10.71 5.54
C VAL A 64 -29.52 -11.06 5.92
N GLN A 65 -28.54 -10.72 5.08
CA GLN A 65 -27.12 -10.92 5.39
C GLN A 65 -26.68 -10.11 6.62
N PHE A 66 -27.14 -8.86 6.75
CA PHE A 66 -26.89 -8.03 7.93
C PHE A 66 -27.50 -8.65 9.19
N LEU A 67 -28.74 -9.16 9.13
CA LEU A 67 -29.36 -9.85 10.27
C LEU A 67 -28.62 -11.12 10.66
N ASP A 68 -28.22 -11.94 9.68
CA ASP A 68 -27.44 -13.15 9.91
C ASP A 68 -26.10 -12.82 10.60
N PHE A 69 -25.39 -11.80 10.12
CA PHE A 69 -24.17 -11.31 10.75
C PHE A 69 -24.41 -10.82 12.19
N LEU A 70 -25.46 -10.02 12.40
CA LEU A 70 -25.82 -9.48 13.71
C LEU A 70 -26.15 -10.59 14.72
N GLN A 71 -26.95 -11.58 14.31
CA GLN A 71 -27.43 -12.63 15.20
C GLN A 71 -26.38 -13.72 15.43
N ARG A 72 -25.77 -14.23 14.36
CA ARG A 72 -24.86 -15.39 14.44
C ARG A 72 -23.44 -14.98 14.80
N ASP A 73 -22.90 -13.98 14.11
CA ASP A 73 -21.49 -13.62 14.26
C ASP A 73 -21.27 -12.67 15.44
N LEU A 74 -22.16 -11.69 15.60
CA LEU A 74 -22.06 -10.68 16.64
C LEU A 74 -22.75 -11.05 17.96
N ASN A 75 -23.50 -12.16 18.00
CA ASN A 75 -24.33 -12.54 19.16
C ASN A 75 -25.23 -11.37 19.60
N ALA A 76 -26.07 -10.89 18.69
CA ALA A 76 -26.94 -9.73 18.86
C ALA A 76 -26.18 -8.43 19.20
N GLY A 77 -25.01 -8.22 18.59
CA GLY A 77 -24.21 -6.99 18.73
C GLY A 77 -23.25 -6.96 19.94
N VAL A 78 -23.24 -8.00 20.78
CA VAL A 78 -22.37 -8.08 21.97
C VAL A 78 -20.89 -8.28 21.60
N ARG A 79 -20.60 -8.97 20.49
CA ARG A 79 -19.21 -9.26 20.08
C ARG A 79 -18.63 -8.10 19.26
N ARG A 80 -17.31 -7.95 19.40
CA ARG A 80 -16.52 -7.06 18.56
C ARG A 80 -16.32 -7.67 17.17
N PHE A 81 -16.16 -6.82 16.17
CA PHE A 81 -15.92 -7.19 14.78
C PHE A 81 -14.96 -6.23 14.11
N VAL A 82 -14.43 -6.60 12.95
CA VAL A 82 -13.56 -5.74 12.14
C VAL A 82 -14.36 -5.20 10.96
N ALA A 83 -14.41 -3.87 10.81
CA ALA A 83 -15.15 -3.23 9.72
C ALA A 83 -14.40 -2.05 9.11
N PRO A 84 -14.57 -1.76 7.80
CA PRO A 84 -14.09 -0.54 7.20
C PRO A 84 -14.93 0.64 7.69
N VAL A 85 -14.33 1.52 8.48
CA VAL A 85 -14.95 2.74 9.01
C VAL A 85 -14.34 3.95 8.33
N ARG A 86 -15.17 4.92 7.93
CA ARG A 86 -14.66 6.21 7.43
C ARG A 86 -14.05 7.01 8.60
N LEU A 87 -12.78 7.33 8.47
CA LEU A 87 -12.04 8.14 9.44
C LEU A 87 -12.31 9.64 9.23
N PRO A 88 -11.99 10.50 10.21
CA PRO A 88 -12.04 11.96 10.03
C PRO A 88 -11.24 12.48 8.84
N SER A 89 -10.24 11.73 8.36
CA SER A 89 -9.50 12.03 7.13
C SER A 89 -10.30 11.80 5.84
N GLY A 90 -11.54 11.31 5.92
CA GLY A 90 -12.38 10.94 4.78
C GLY A 90 -12.05 9.56 4.19
N LEU A 91 -10.96 8.92 4.63
CA LEU A 91 -10.53 7.60 4.15
C LEU A 91 -11.17 6.48 4.95
N LEU A 92 -11.51 5.37 4.28
CA LEU A 92 -11.87 4.11 4.94
C LEU A 92 -10.63 3.44 5.54
N GLY A 93 -10.75 2.97 6.78
CA GLY A 93 -9.76 2.14 7.46
C GLY A 93 -10.42 1.02 8.26
N LEU A 94 -9.80 -0.15 8.33
CA LEU A 94 -10.30 -1.25 9.16
C LEU A 94 -10.19 -0.87 10.63
N ARG A 95 -11.27 -1.08 11.38
CA ARG A 95 -11.34 -0.80 12.82
C ARG A 95 -12.04 -1.92 13.55
N ILE A 96 -11.61 -2.13 14.79
CA ILE A 96 -12.37 -2.96 15.73
C ILE A 96 -13.58 -2.15 16.16
N CYS A 97 -14.75 -2.71 15.91
CA CYS A 97 -16.05 -2.11 16.11
C CYS A 97 -16.90 -2.99 17.02
N GLN A 98 -17.93 -2.42 17.62
CA GLN A 98 -19.00 -3.11 18.34
C GLN A 98 -20.24 -2.26 18.19
N ILE A 99 -21.39 -2.90 18.02
CA ILE A 99 -22.66 -2.18 18.01
C ILE A 99 -22.93 -1.72 19.45
N ASP A 100 -23.19 -0.43 19.59
CA ASP A 100 -23.46 0.23 20.86
C ASP A 100 -24.94 0.64 20.85
N GLY A 101 -25.73 0.05 21.75
CA GLY A 101 -27.17 0.29 21.82
C GLY A 101 -27.99 -0.52 20.81
N THR A 102 -29.17 0.00 20.47
CA THR A 102 -30.18 -0.69 19.66
C THR A 102 -29.91 -0.53 18.16
N VAL A 103 -30.27 -1.57 17.41
CA VAL A 103 -30.34 -1.52 15.95
C VAL A 103 -31.79 -1.26 15.56
N SER A 104 -32.02 -0.21 14.78
CA SER A 104 -33.34 0.15 14.24
C SER A 104 -33.41 -0.12 12.75
N GLU A 105 -34.54 -0.66 12.29
CA GLU A 105 -34.88 -0.83 10.88
C GLU A 105 -36.06 0.07 10.52
N ALA A 106 -35.99 0.72 9.36
CA ALA A 106 -37.14 1.26 8.65
C ALA A 106 -37.35 0.45 7.35
N ASP A 107 -38.43 -0.31 7.29
CA ASP A 107 -38.82 -1.08 6.11
C ASP A 107 -39.55 -0.19 5.10
N HIS A 108 -39.06 -0.17 3.86
CA HIS A 108 -39.65 0.59 2.75
C HIS A 108 -40.20 -0.28 1.62
N GLY A 109 -40.27 -1.61 1.78
CA GLY A 109 -40.76 -2.53 0.77
C GLY A 109 -39.61 -3.23 0.03
N PRO A 110 -39.05 -2.67 -1.07
CA PRO A 110 -37.94 -3.30 -1.78
C PRO A 110 -36.59 -3.14 -1.08
N TYR A 111 -36.48 -2.22 -0.10
CA TYR A 111 -35.26 -1.99 0.67
C TYR A 111 -35.55 -1.69 2.15
N SER A 112 -34.53 -1.88 2.99
CA SER A 112 -34.55 -1.54 4.41
C SER A 112 -33.46 -0.49 4.71
N ILE A 113 -33.76 0.47 5.59
CA ILE A 113 -32.77 1.43 6.10
C ILE A 113 -32.45 1.04 7.54
N VAL A 114 -31.17 0.77 7.81
CA VAL A 114 -30.70 0.35 9.14
C VAL A 114 -29.90 1.47 9.79
N SER A 115 -30.21 1.77 11.06
CA SER A 115 -29.47 2.74 11.87
C SER A 115 -29.10 2.16 13.24
N PHE A 116 -27.90 2.47 13.72
CA PHE A 116 -27.36 2.00 15.00
C PHE A 116 -26.16 2.86 15.40
N SER A 117 -25.71 2.78 16.65
CA SER A 117 -24.41 3.37 17.02
C SER A 117 -23.32 2.30 16.99
N VAL A 118 -22.11 2.69 16.62
CA VAL A 118 -20.93 1.81 16.62
C VAL A 118 -19.88 2.42 17.52
N ARG A 119 -19.47 1.67 18.53
CA ARG A 119 -18.26 1.94 19.28
C ARG A 119 -17.07 1.46 18.47
N VAL A 120 -16.14 2.37 18.18
CA VAL A 120 -14.93 2.14 17.40
C VAL A 120 -13.73 2.23 18.34
N TRP A 121 -12.94 1.17 18.42
CA TRP A 121 -11.69 1.15 19.18
C TRP A 121 -10.51 1.60 18.32
N GLY A 122 -9.57 2.28 18.95
CA GLY A 122 -8.24 2.48 18.38
C GLY A 122 -8.23 3.51 17.26
N ARG A 123 -8.67 4.74 17.56
CA ARG A 123 -8.38 5.92 16.71
C ARG A 123 -6.89 5.98 16.30
N ASP A 124 -6.02 5.47 17.19
CA ASP A 124 -4.56 5.47 17.06
C ASP A 124 -3.94 4.06 16.82
N ALA A 125 -4.75 3.03 16.60
CA ALA A 125 -4.20 1.70 16.32
C ALA A 125 -3.76 1.62 14.86
N TYR A 126 -2.47 1.81 14.61
CA TYR A 126 -1.85 1.52 13.32
C TYR A 126 -1.85 0.01 13.04
N GLU A 127 -1.83 -0.37 11.77
CA GLU A 127 -1.61 -1.75 11.33
C GLU A 127 -0.34 -2.31 12.00
N PRO A 128 -0.34 -3.56 12.49
CA PRO A 128 0.84 -4.14 13.14
C PRO A 128 2.11 -4.05 12.29
N GLU A 129 1.99 -4.28 10.99
CA GLU A 129 3.08 -4.15 10.03
C GLU A 129 3.55 -2.70 9.87
N ALA A 130 2.65 -1.72 9.99
CA ALA A 130 2.99 -0.31 9.99
C ALA A 130 3.73 0.08 11.27
N VAL A 131 3.30 -0.42 12.44
CA VAL A 131 4.02 -0.21 13.72
C VAL A 131 5.43 -0.78 13.64
N ALA A 132 5.58 -2.01 13.13
CA ALA A 132 6.87 -2.64 12.92
C ALA A 132 7.74 -1.85 11.94
N LEU A 133 7.16 -1.31 10.87
CA LEU A 133 7.85 -0.43 9.94
C LEU A 133 8.32 0.87 10.60
N PHE A 134 7.48 1.54 11.39
CA PHE A 134 7.86 2.78 12.09
C PHE A 134 9.02 2.56 13.04
N ALA A 135 9.06 1.41 13.73
CA ALA A 135 10.16 1.05 14.60
C ALA A 135 11.50 0.88 13.85
N ARG A 136 11.46 0.55 12.55
CA ARG A 136 12.65 0.45 11.69
C ARG A 136 13.11 1.79 11.10
N MET A 137 12.28 2.83 11.16
CA MET A 137 12.63 4.15 10.63
C MET A 137 13.44 4.93 11.66
N SER A 138 14.68 5.28 11.31
CA SER A 138 15.57 6.04 12.21
C SER A 138 15.04 7.44 12.57
N SER A 139 14.27 8.06 11.68
CA SER A 139 13.50 9.28 11.95
C SER A 139 12.00 8.98 11.83
N ALA A 140 11.26 9.16 12.91
CA ALA A 140 9.83 8.86 12.96
C ALA A 140 9.03 9.75 11.98
N PRO A 141 8.08 9.20 11.22
CA PRO A 141 7.14 10.01 10.45
C PRO A 141 6.23 10.83 11.36
N SER A 142 5.69 11.94 10.83
CA SER A 142 4.63 12.69 11.51
C SER A 142 3.39 11.80 11.79
N PRO A 143 2.54 12.15 12.76
CA PRO A 143 1.32 11.39 13.04
C PRO A 143 0.41 11.20 11.82
N SER A 144 0.25 12.25 10.99
CA SER A 144 -0.51 12.20 9.74
C SER A 144 0.10 11.21 8.74
N ARG A 145 1.43 11.22 8.59
CA ARG A 145 2.12 10.29 7.69
C ARG A 145 2.07 8.85 8.20
N LYS A 146 2.15 8.62 9.51
CA LYS A 146 1.94 7.28 10.10
C LYS A 146 0.53 6.76 9.79
N ALA A 147 -0.50 7.59 9.96
CA ALA A 147 -1.86 7.24 9.59
C ALA A 147 -1.98 6.89 8.10
N LEU A 148 -1.36 7.68 7.22
CA LEU A 148 -1.35 7.44 5.79
C LEU A 148 -0.64 6.12 5.43
N ILE A 149 0.57 5.88 5.94
CA ILE A 149 1.32 4.62 5.72
C ILE A 149 0.50 3.42 6.21
N SER A 150 -0.08 3.52 7.41
CA SER A 150 -0.93 2.46 7.96
C SER A 150 -2.14 2.18 7.10
N ALA A 151 -2.82 3.22 6.59
CA ALA A 151 -3.97 3.06 5.70
C ALA A 151 -3.57 2.44 4.36
N THR A 152 -2.42 2.80 3.81
CA THR A 152 -1.89 2.20 2.58
C THR A 152 -1.60 0.71 2.78
N ILE A 153 -0.94 0.32 3.86
CA ILE A 153 -0.68 -1.09 4.18
C ILE A 153 -1.99 -1.86 4.37
N ALA A 154 -2.96 -1.30 5.11
CA ALA A 154 -4.27 -1.91 5.30
C ALA A 154 -4.99 -2.17 3.96
N ARG A 155 -4.94 -1.21 3.04
CA ARG A 155 -5.54 -1.34 1.69
C ARG A 155 -4.84 -2.40 0.84
N LEU A 156 -3.50 -2.47 0.91
CA LEU A 156 -2.75 -3.53 0.22
C LEU A 156 -3.11 -4.92 0.77
N LYS A 157 -3.30 -5.05 2.09
CA LYS A 157 -3.75 -6.30 2.72
C LYS A 157 -5.16 -6.67 2.30
N TYR A 158 -6.09 -5.72 2.35
CA TYR A 158 -7.48 -5.90 1.94
C TYR A 158 -7.60 -6.34 0.47
N ALA A 159 -6.77 -5.77 -0.42
CA ALA A 159 -6.72 -6.16 -1.83
C ALA A 159 -5.97 -7.49 -2.08
N GLY A 160 -5.47 -8.18 -1.05
CA GLY A 160 -4.67 -9.40 -1.20
C GLY A 160 -3.30 -9.18 -1.85
N LEU A 161 -2.86 -7.93 -2.02
CA LEU A 161 -1.60 -7.56 -2.67
C LEU A 161 -0.40 -7.65 -1.72
N TRP A 162 -0.62 -7.46 -0.42
CA TRP A 162 0.45 -7.46 0.57
C TRP A 162 1.23 -8.78 0.61
N GLU A 163 0.57 -9.91 0.39
CA GLU A 163 1.20 -11.24 0.35
C GLU A 163 1.89 -11.54 -0.99
N LYS A 164 1.48 -10.85 -2.07
CA LYS A 164 2.11 -10.97 -3.39
C LYS A 164 3.36 -10.11 -3.51
N ILE A 165 3.49 -9.07 -2.68
CA ILE A 165 4.62 -8.14 -2.68
C ILE A 165 5.67 -8.60 -1.68
N GLY A 166 6.92 -8.69 -2.14
CA GLY A 166 8.02 -9.03 -1.27
C GLY A 166 9.02 -7.89 -1.03
N LEU A 167 9.15 -6.96 -1.96
CA LEU A 167 9.92 -5.71 -1.82
C LEU A 167 8.99 -4.54 -2.10
N LEU A 168 8.87 -3.63 -1.14
CA LEU A 168 8.19 -2.34 -1.33
C LEU A 168 9.05 -1.27 -0.68
N CYS A 169 9.92 -0.62 -1.45
CA CYS A 169 10.66 0.55 -0.99
C CYS A 169 10.01 1.81 -1.54
N VAL A 170 9.52 2.66 -0.64
CA VAL A 170 8.93 3.95 -0.99
C VAL A 170 9.99 5.03 -0.77
N PHE A 171 10.73 5.33 -1.85
CA PHE A 171 11.82 6.30 -1.81
C PHE A 171 11.31 7.73 -1.55
N ALA A 172 10.10 8.07 -2.01
CA ALA A 172 9.45 9.34 -1.71
C ALA A 172 8.98 9.40 -0.24
N ALA A 173 9.93 9.51 0.69
CA ALA A 173 9.67 9.59 2.13
C ALA A 173 9.98 10.97 2.72
N HIS A 174 9.69 11.15 4.01
CA HIS A 174 9.93 12.39 4.75
C HIS A 174 11.41 12.63 5.09
N ALA A 175 12.27 11.63 4.95
CA ALA A 175 13.71 11.70 5.27
C ALA A 175 14.51 10.62 4.53
N PRO A 176 15.83 10.79 4.35
CA PRO A 176 16.64 9.91 3.50
C PRO A 176 16.75 8.48 4.03
N ALA A 177 16.90 8.27 5.34
CA ALA A 177 17.01 6.94 5.91
C ALA A 177 15.68 6.14 5.84
N PRO A 178 14.51 6.69 6.23
CA PRO A 178 13.23 6.03 6.03
C PRO A 178 12.91 5.66 4.57
N ALA A 179 13.38 6.45 3.60
CA ALA A 179 13.21 6.17 2.17
C ALA A 179 13.86 4.85 1.72
N LEU A 180 14.86 4.37 2.46
CA LEU A 180 15.61 3.16 2.12
C LEU A 180 15.04 1.90 2.79
N VAL A 181 14.05 2.03 3.66
CA VAL A 181 13.47 0.89 4.38
C VAL A 181 12.45 0.16 3.51
N ASN A 182 12.56 -1.16 3.42
CA ASN A 182 11.54 -2.00 2.82
C ASN A 182 10.31 -2.04 3.74
N TRP A 183 9.15 -1.65 3.24
CA TRP A 183 7.91 -1.62 4.01
C TRP A 183 7.41 -3.01 4.37
N ARG A 184 7.66 -4.01 3.51
CA ARG A 184 7.08 -5.36 3.67
C ARG A 184 7.74 -6.19 4.77
N ARG A 185 9.06 -6.06 4.95
CA ARG A 185 9.87 -6.94 5.81
C ARG A 185 11.16 -6.23 6.27
N PRO A 186 11.83 -6.69 7.33
CA PRO A 186 13.06 -6.07 7.83
C PRO A 186 14.30 -6.32 6.95
N THR A 187 14.19 -7.18 5.94
CA THR A 187 15.27 -7.48 4.98
C THR A 187 15.05 -6.76 3.64
N LEU A 188 16.08 -6.72 2.79
CA LEU A 188 16.07 -6.04 1.48
C LEU A 188 15.88 -4.52 1.57
N ASN A 189 16.27 -3.91 2.69
CA ASN A 189 16.42 -2.45 2.75
C ASN A 189 17.46 -2.02 1.71
N ALA A 190 17.21 -0.87 1.09
CA ALA A 190 18.16 -0.28 0.17
C ALA A 190 19.34 0.35 0.92
N ALA A 191 20.48 0.41 0.26
CA ALA A 191 21.64 1.20 0.64
C ALA A 191 22.05 2.04 -0.57
N ARG A 192 22.54 3.26 -0.32
CA ARG A 192 23.15 4.06 -1.39
C ARG A 192 24.52 3.47 -1.70
N SER A 193 24.83 3.32 -2.98
CA SER A 193 26.08 2.76 -3.46
C SER A 193 26.58 3.51 -4.68
N GLY A 194 27.87 3.33 -5.00
CA GLY A 194 28.56 4.02 -6.09
C GLY A 194 29.06 5.43 -5.73
N SER A 195 29.50 6.17 -6.74
CA SER A 195 30.03 7.53 -6.60
C SER A 195 29.71 8.37 -7.84
N PRO A 196 29.14 9.59 -7.68
CA PRO A 196 28.59 10.15 -6.44
C PRO A 196 27.39 9.34 -5.92
N LEU A 197 27.07 9.47 -4.63
CA LEU A 197 25.90 8.81 -4.06
C LEU A 197 24.59 9.46 -4.56
N PRO A 198 23.50 8.69 -4.78
CA PRO A 198 22.21 9.23 -5.20
C PRO A 198 21.68 10.33 -4.27
N GLY A 199 21.19 11.41 -4.87
CA GLY A 199 20.67 12.58 -4.16
C GLY A 199 19.22 12.40 -3.70
N PHE A 200 18.97 12.53 -2.40
CA PHE A 200 17.63 12.46 -1.82
C PHE A 200 16.90 13.80 -1.90
N GLN A 201 15.60 13.76 -2.18
CA GLN A 201 14.69 14.88 -1.99
C GLN A 201 13.44 14.42 -1.27
N VAL A 202 13.05 15.18 -0.23
CA VAL A 202 11.85 14.92 0.57
C VAL A 202 10.64 14.78 -0.35
N ASP A 203 9.87 13.70 -0.14
CA ASP A 203 8.66 13.37 -0.88
C ASP A 203 8.84 13.19 -2.39
N ARG A 204 10.09 13.08 -2.87
CA ARG A 204 10.40 12.85 -4.28
C ARG A 204 11.32 11.65 -4.49
N GLY A 205 12.08 11.26 -3.48
CA GLY A 205 12.96 10.09 -3.52
C GLY A 205 14.35 10.38 -4.03
N TYR A 206 15.01 9.36 -4.57
CA TYR A 206 16.42 9.42 -4.95
C TYR A 206 16.58 9.69 -6.44
N ALA A 207 17.39 10.68 -6.79
CA ALA A 207 17.85 10.91 -8.16
C ALA A 207 19.11 10.10 -8.41
N GLY A 208 19.09 9.29 -9.46
CA GLY A 208 20.33 8.81 -10.04
C GLY A 208 21.04 9.92 -10.80
N ASP A 209 22.31 9.70 -11.13
CA ASP A 209 23.18 10.64 -11.82
C ASP A 209 23.43 10.25 -13.29
N GLY A 210 23.01 9.05 -13.70
CA GLY A 210 23.31 8.48 -15.01
C GLY A 210 24.77 8.05 -15.19
N VAL A 211 25.57 8.00 -14.12
CA VAL A 211 27.01 7.74 -14.18
C VAL A 211 27.46 6.63 -13.23
N GLY A 212 27.09 6.69 -11.95
CA GLY A 212 27.71 5.83 -10.94
C GLY A 212 26.88 5.60 -9.68
N GLY A 213 26.01 6.52 -9.29
CA GLY A 213 25.16 6.41 -8.11
C GLY A 213 23.95 5.49 -8.30
N PHE A 214 23.73 4.55 -7.37
CA PHE A 214 22.57 3.66 -7.40
C PHE A 214 22.11 3.24 -6.00
N LEU A 215 20.95 2.58 -5.92
CA LEU A 215 20.45 1.96 -4.70
C LEU A 215 20.60 0.44 -4.79
N ASP A 216 21.20 -0.18 -3.78
CA ASP A 216 21.43 -1.62 -3.67
C ASP A 216 20.58 -2.22 -2.55
N HIS A 217 19.79 -3.25 -2.84
CA HIS A 217 18.95 -3.93 -1.84
C HIS A 217 19.65 -5.09 -1.12
N GLY A 218 20.92 -5.36 -1.44
CA GLY A 218 21.79 -6.29 -0.73
C GLY A 218 21.47 -7.77 -0.94
N ALA A 219 20.49 -8.11 -1.77
CA ALA A 219 20.19 -9.49 -2.16
C ALA A 219 19.46 -9.57 -3.51
N GLY A 220 19.45 -10.76 -4.10
CA GLY A 220 18.84 -11.02 -5.42
C GLY A 220 17.37 -11.40 -5.37
N TYR A 221 16.75 -11.48 -6.56
CA TYR A 221 15.34 -11.83 -6.74
C TYR A 221 14.93 -13.15 -6.08
N ALA A 222 15.80 -14.16 -6.09
CA ALA A 222 15.54 -15.46 -5.47
C ALA A 222 15.37 -15.41 -3.93
N SER A 223 15.76 -14.32 -3.27
CA SER A 223 15.55 -14.12 -1.83
C SER A 223 14.14 -13.65 -1.46
N ILE A 224 13.30 -13.39 -2.46
CA ILE A 224 11.93 -12.92 -2.29
C ILE A 224 10.99 -14.13 -2.34
N PRO A 225 10.32 -14.51 -1.22
CA PRO A 225 9.37 -15.62 -1.22
C PRO A 225 8.32 -15.48 -2.33
N GLY A 226 8.08 -16.58 -3.04
CA GLY A 226 7.13 -16.66 -4.15
C GLY A 226 7.64 -16.13 -5.49
N VAL A 227 8.76 -15.40 -5.52
CA VAL A 227 9.36 -14.96 -6.79
C VAL A 227 10.07 -16.14 -7.45
N ALA A 228 9.68 -16.42 -8.69
CA ALA A 228 10.24 -17.47 -9.52
C ALA A 228 10.51 -16.91 -10.94
N PRO A 229 11.34 -17.57 -11.77
CA PRO A 229 11.63 -17.10 -13.13
C PRO A 229 10.39 -16.90 -14.01
N ASP A 230 9.33 -17.66 -13.74
CA ASP A 230 8.04 -17.64 -14.43
C ASP A 230 6.92 -16.98 -13.60
N SER A 231 7.22 -16.48 -12.41
CA SER A 231 6.26 -15.76 -11.56
C SER A 231 6.95 -14.60 -10.86
N ILE A 232 6.96 -13.45 -11.52
CA ILE A 232 7.64 -12.25 -11.03
C ILE A 232 6.96 -10.99 -11.53
N THR A 233 6.73 -10.05 -10.63
CA THR A 233 6.38 -8.66 -10.95
C THR A 233 7.51 -7.76 -10.51
N ASP A 234 7.86 -6.83 -11.39
CA ASP A 234 8.91 -5.87 -11.13
C ASP A 234 8.51 -4.48 -11.66
N LEU A 235 8.38 -3.49 -10.76
CA LEU A 235 7.87 -2.15 -11.06
C LEU A 235 8.73 -1.05 -10.43
N VAL A 236 8.73 0.10 -11.10
CA VAL A 236 9.40 1.34 -10.67
C VAL A 236 8.44 2.50 -10.82
N TRP A 237 8.45 3.42 -9.86
CA TRP A 237 7.79 4.72 -9.98
C TRP A 237 8.82 5.82 -10.24
N SER A 238 8.73 6.51 -11.38
CA SER A 238 9.63 7.63 -11.73
C SER A 238 8.90 8.97 -11.70
N LEU A 239 9.62 10.01 -11.29
CA LEU A 239 9.20 11.41 -11.30
C LEU A 239 9.94 12.24 -12.35
N THR A 240 10.77 11.63 -13.18
CA THR A 240 11.52 12.31 -14.24
C THR A 240 11.09 11.79 -15.60
N ASN A 241 10.57 12.67 -16.46
CA ASN A 241 10.36 12.35 -17.86
C ASN A 241 11.67 12.53 -18.62
N LEU A 242 12.25 11.41 -19.02
CA LEU A 242 13.44 11.37 -19.88
C LEU A 242 13.35 10.17 -20.82
N ALA A 243 13.68 10.35 -22.09
CA ALA A 243 13.93 9.26 -23.03
C ALA A 243 15.44 9.01 -23.13
N ASN A 244 15.90 7.82 -22.77
CA ASN A 244 17.33 7.48 -22.79
C ASN A 244 17.54 5.96 -22.91
N THR A 245 18.32 5.54 -23.90
CA THR A 245 18.61 4.14 -24.25
C THR A 245 19.65 3.47 -23.34
N THR A 246 20.32 4.21 -22.47
CA THR A 246 21.24 3.66 -21.46
C THR A 246 20.74 3.89 -20.02
N ALA A 247 19.54 4.47 -19.86
CA ALA A 247 18.96 4.71 -18.53
C ALA A 247 18.16 3.49 -18.04
N TYR A 248 18.85 2.60 -17.34
CA TYR A 248 18.25 1.46 -16.65
C TYR A 248 17.74 1.89 -15.27
N ASP A 249 16.43 1.92 -15.11
CA ASP A 249 15.79 2.42 -13.88
C ASP A 249 15.85 1.39 -12.77
N ALA A 250 15.91 0.11 -13.12
CA ALA A 250 16.19 -0.94 -12.16
C ALA A 250 16.57 -2.23 -12.87
N GLY A 251 17.20 -3.12 -12.10
CA GLY A 251 17.39 -4.49 -12.52
C GLY A 251 18.74 -5.09 -12.21
N THR A 252 18.86 -6.38 -12.48
CA THR A 252 20.12 -7.12 -12.45
C THR A 252 20.40 -7.58 -13.89
N ASP A 253 21.58 -7.20 -14.41
CA ASP A 253 21.97 -7.50 -15.79
C ASP A 253 22.86 -8.75 -15.84
N GLY A 254 22.69 -9.54 -16.89
CA GLY A 254 23.32 -10.84 -17.12
C GLY A 254 23.28 -11.21 -18.59
N ALA A 255 24.14 -12.12 -19.06
CA ALA A 255 24.20 -12.44 -20.48
C ALA A 255 22.89 -13.08 -21.00
N SER A 256 22.38 -14.08 -20.29
CA SER A 256 21.26 -14.93 -20.74
C SER A 256 19.97 -14.76 -19.92
N ASN A 257 20.08 -14.29 -18.67
CA ASN A 257 18.95 -14.06 -17.79
C ASN A 257 19.05 -12.63 -17.29
N ARG A 258 18.10 -11.77 -17.68
CA ARG A 258 18.07 -10.36 -17.26
C ARG A 258 16.75 -10.06 -16.59
N GLN A 259 16.78 -9.28 -15.52
CA GLN A 259 15.63 -8.55 -15.01
C GLN A 259 15.99 -7.09 -15.12
N VAL A 260 15.49 -6.41 -16.15
CA VAL A 260 15.83 -5.00 -16.38
C VAL A 260 14.61 -4.22 -16.82
N ILE A 261 14.53 -2.97 -16.36
CA ILE A 261 13.45 -2.05 -16.68
C ILE A 261 14.06 -0.73 -17.16
N MET A 262 13.59 -0.26 -18.31
CA MET A 262 13.93 1.03 -18.88
C MET A 262 12.63 1.78 -19.22
N GLY A 263 12.28 2.77 -18.41
CA GLY A 263 10.97 3.42 -18.43
C GLY A 263 10.59 4.07 -19.76
N ARG A 264 11.58 4.60 -20.48
CA ARG A 264 11.44 5.09 -21.86
C ARG A 264 12.81 5.20 -22.52
N VAL A 265 13.05 4.44 -23.59
CA VAL A 265 14.26 4.58 -24.41
C VAL A 265 14.09 5.68 -25.46
N ALA A 266 15.15 6.04 -26.19
CA ALA A 266 15.13 7.14 -27.15
C ALA A 266 14.05 6.98 -28.25
N SER A 267 13.70 5.76 -28.64
CA SER A 267 12.63 5.46 -29.60
C SER A 267 11.21 5.57 -29.02
N GLY A 268 11.04 6.00 -27.77
CA GLY A 268 9.73 6.16 -27.15
C GLY A 268 9.09 4.86 -26.67
N LEU A 269 9.90 3.83 -26.41
CA LEU A 269 9.42 2.53 -25.92
C LEU A 269 9.74 2.33 -24.44
N LEU A 270 8.80 1.80 -23.66
CA LEU A 270 9.10 1.09 -22.41
C LEU A 270 9.75 -0.23 -22.81
N SER A 271 10.90 -0.55 -22.22
CA SER A 271 11.65 -1.77 -22.55
C SER A 271 11.94 -2.57 -21.29
N VAL A 272 11.59 -3.86 -21.32
CA VAL A 272 11.76 -4.76 -20.17
C VAL A 272 12.35 -6.10 -20.61
N ARG A 273 13.05 -6.73 -19.67
CA ARG A 273 13.38 -8.16 -19.72
C ARG A 273 13.05 -8.74 -18.35
N MET A 274 12.37 -9.88 -18.32
CA MET A 274 11.84 -10.47 -17.08
C MET A 274 12.32 -11.91 -16.95
N ALA A 275 13.48 -12.07 -16.32
CA ALA A 275 14.18 -13.33 -16.19
C ALA A 275 14.41 -13.99 -17.56
N SER A 276 14.83 -13.25 -18.58
CA SER A 276 15.16 -13.82 -19.90
C SER A 276 16.06 -12.89 -20.71
N ALA A 277 16.57 -13.38 -21.84
CA ALA A 277 17.25 -12.58 -22.86
C ALA A 277 16.28 -12.03 -23.93
N ASP A 278 14.97 -12.15 -23.74
CA ASP A 278 13.96 -11.62 -24.66
C ASP A 278 13.64 -10.17 -24.29
N LEU A 279 13.67 -9.29 -25.28
CA LEU A 279 13.35 -7.87 -25.07
C LEU A 279 11.88 -7.68 -25.43
N ILE A 280 11.11 -7.15 -24.48
CA ILE A 280 9.70 -6.91 -24.70
C ILE A 280 9.48 -5.41 -24.54
N THR A 281 8.75 -4.83 -25.50
CA THR A 281 8.61 -3.38 -25.61
C THR A 281 7.17 -2.97 -25.88
N ALA A 282 6.82 -1.75 -25.47
CA ALA A 282 5.54 -1.12 -25.78
C ALA A 282 5.73 0.40 -25.90
N PRO A 283 4.98 1.08 -26.79
CA PRO A 283 5.08 2.52 -26.95
C PRO A 283 4.59 3.27 -25.70
N VAL A 284 5.33 4.31 -25.31
CA VAL A 284 4.98 5.20 -24.19
C VAL A 284 5.31 6.66 -24.52
N ALA A 285 4.41 7.57 -24.12
CA ALA A 285 4.56 9.00 -24.38
C ALA A 285 5.56 9.70 -23.44
N ASP A 286 5.81 9.14 -22.25
CA ASP A 286 6.68 9.70 -21.22
C ASP A 286 7.18 8.60 -20.25
N SER A 287 8.09 8.94 -19.33
CA SER A 287 8.59 8.01 -18.28
C SER A 287 8.19 8.41 -16.85
N LEU A 288 7.07 9.11 -16.69
CA LEU A 288 6.46 9.44 -15.40
C LEU A 288 5.51 8.34 -14.93
N GLY A 289 5.38 8.22 -13.61
CA GLY A 289 4.44 7.31 -12.98
C GLY A 289 5.00 5.91 -12.76
N LEU A 290 4.10 4.95 -12.55
CA LEU A 290 4.43 3.56 -12.29
C LEU A 290 4.55 2.80 -13.61
N TYR A 291 5.66 2.10 -13.82
CA TYR A 291 5.83 1.21 -14.97
C TYR A 291 6.69 0.00 -14.62
N GLY A 292 6.66 -1.00 -15.49
CA GLY A 292 7.48 -2.20 -15.40
C GLY A 292 6.78 -3.36 -16.07
N ALA A 293 6.92 -4.56 -15.52
CA ALA A 293 6.27 -5.74 -16.07
C ALA A 293 5.94 -6.79 -15.02
N THR A 294 5.02 -7.68 -15.38
CA THR A 294 4.73 -8.93 -14.70
C THR A 294 4.96 -10.09 -15.66
N ARG A 295 5.51 -11.19 -15.17
CA ARG A 295 5.67 -12.45 -15.89
C ARG A 295 4.88 -13.53 -15.16
N SER A 296 4.07 -14.26 -15.91
CA SER A 296 3.27 -15.41 -15.47
C SER A 296 3.40 -16.54 -16.49
N GLY A 297 4.17 -17.58 -16.17
CA GLY A 297 4.60 -18.58 -17.14
C GLY A 297 5.57 -17.99 -18.17
N SER A 298 5.25 -18.20 -19.45
CA SER A 298 5.95 -17.56 -20.57
C SER A 298 5.45 -16.15 -20.87
N ALA A 299 4.22 -15.81 -20.45
CA ALA A 299 3.62 -14.52 -20.77
C ALA A 299 4.23 -13.40 -19.94
N VAL A 300 4.59 -12.31 -20.60
CA VAL A 300 5.05 -11.08 -19.96
C VAL A 300 4.12 -9.94 -20.37
N SER A 301 3.59 -9.23 -19.39
CA SER A 301 2.74 -8.07 -19.59
C SER A 301 3.48 -6.81 -19.14
N LEU A 302 3.63 -5.85 -20.05
CA LEU A 302 4.15 -4.52 -19.76
C LEU A 302 3.02 -3.71 -19.13
N VAL A 303 3.31 -3.10 -17.99
CA VAL A 303 2.31 -2.39 -17.21
C VAL A 303 2.74 -0.95 -17.06
N ARG A 304 1.77 -0.04 -17.17
CA ARG A 304 1.91 1.38 -16.92
C ARG A 304 0.69 1.90 -16.20
N ASN A 305 0.89 2.57 -15.07
CA ASN A 305 -0.14 3.21 -14.27
C ASN A 305 -1.36 2.29 -14.00
N GLY A 306 -1.08 1.03 -13.70
CA GLY A 306 -2.09 0.01 -13.38
C GLY A 306 -2.73 -0.68 -14.60
N THR A 307 -2.37 -0.30 -15.82
CA THR A 307 -2.93 -0.87 -17.06
C THR A 307 -1.86 -1.63 -17.84
N VAL A 308 -2.23 -2.76 -18.44
CA VAL A 308 -1.37 -3.48 -19.39
C VAL A 308 -1.34 -2.72 -20.71
N ILE A 309 -0.15 -2.35 -21.18
CA ILE A 309 0.06 -1.58 -22.42
C ILE A 309 0.71 -2.38 -23.55
N GLY A 310 1.13 -3.60 -23.25
CA GLY A 310 1.73 -4.51 -24.22
C GLY A 310 1.96 -5.87 -23.60
N THR A 311 2.06 -6.88 -24.46
CA THR A 311 2.34 -8.25 -24.06
C THR A 311 3.42 -8.84 -24.96
N GLY A 312 4.12 -9.84 -24.43
CA GLY A 312 5.05 -10.66 -25.19
C GLY A 312 5.26 -12.00 -24.50
N ALA A 313 6.16 -12.78 -25.06
CA ALA A 313 6.57 -14.04 -24.48
C ALA A 313 8.06 -13.99 -24.14
N ALA A 314 8.42 -14.58 -23.01
CA ALA A 314 9.79 -14.85 -22.62
C ALA A 314 10.03 -16.37 -22.65
N THR A 315 11.22 -16.75 -23.07
CA THR A 315 11.66 -18.14 -23.18
C THR A 315 11.50 -18.87 -21.85
N THR A 316 10.83 -20.02 -21.89
CA THR A 316 10.64 -20.93 -20.76
C THR A 316 11.94 -21.69 -20.46
N ASN A 317 12.27 -21.93 -19.19
CA ASN A 317 13.55 -22.49 -18.66
C ASN A 317 14.68 -21.48 -18.36
N SER A 318 14.32 -20.24 -18.07
CA SER A 318 15.26 -19.25 -17.55
C SER A 318 15.43 -19.40 -16.04
N THR A 319 16.61 -19.06 -15.51
CA THR A 319 16.82 -18.88 -14.08
C THR A 319 16.71 -17.41 -13.72
N LEU A 320 16.46 -17.08 -12.45
CA LEU A 320 16.60 -15.70 -12.01
C LEU A 320 18.08 -15.30 -12.08
N GLN A 321 18.38 -14.13 -12.65
CA GLN A 321 19.75 -13.62 -12.67
C GLN A 321 20.34 -13.54 -11.27
N ALA A 322 21.56 -14.05 -11.12
CA ALA A 322 22.34 -13.89 -9.91
C ALA A 322 22.83 -12.44 -9.79
N GLY A 323 22.79 -11.90 -8.57
CA GLY A 323 23.19 -10.54 -8.25
C GLY A 323 22.14 -9.80 -7.44
N ASN A 324 22.52 -8.64 -6.91
CA ASN A 324 21.61 -7.85 -6.10
C ASN A 324 20.54 -7.17 -6.95
N ILE A 325 19.35 -7.04 -6.40
CA ILE A 325 18.34 -6.13 -6.91
C ILE A 325 18.89 -4.72 -6.69
N VAL A 326 18.97 -3.94 -7.77
CA VAL A 326 19.39 -2.53 -7.71
C VAL A 326 18.36 -1.62 -8.37
N SER A 327 18.30 -0.36 -7.93
CA SER A 327 17.51 0.72 -8.53
C SER A 327 18.44 1.83 -9.04
N SER A 328 18.04 2.52 -10.11
CA SER A 328 18.83 3.48 -10.89
C SER A 328 20.04 2.88 -11.62
N ARG A 329 20.09 1.55 -11.77
CA ARG A 329 21.17 0.83 -12.46
C ARG A 329 20.69 -0.50 -13.01
N ALA A 330 21.35 -0.98 -14.06
CA ALA A 330 21.53 -2.40 -14.34
C ALA A 330 22.87 -2.61 -15.06
N GLY A 331 23.67 -3.58 -14.61
CA GLY A 331 25.00 -3.81 -15.17
C GLY A 331 25.93 -2.61 -14.99
N LEU A 332 26.46 -2.05 -16.08
CA LEU A 332 27.29 -0.83 -16.06
C LEU A 332 26.53 0.43 -16.49
N ASN A 333 25.22 0.33 -16.65
CA ASN A 333 24.39 1.43 -17.12
C ASN A 333 23.54 1.98 -15.97
N TYR A 334 23.40 3.30 -15.93
CA TYR A 334 22.81 4.04 -14.82
C TYR A 334 21.70 4.95 -15.32
N SER A 335 20.63 5.09 -14.54
CA SER A 335 19.53 6.00 -14.85
C SER A 335 19.72 7.34 -14.15
N PRO A 336 19.59 8.48 -14.85
CA PRO A 336 19.53 9.80 -14.21
C PRO A 336 18.13 10.15 -13.69
N ARG A 337 17.14 9.24 -13.78
CA ARG A 337 15.77 9.51 -13.34
C ARG A 337 15.67 9.54 -11.82
N ARG A 338 14.76 10.37 -11.31
CA ARG A 338 14.34 10.34 -9.91
C ARG A 338 13.31 9.25 -9.69
N LEU A 339 13.65 8.30 -8.83
CA LEU A 339 12.77 7.18 -8.49
C LEU A 339 12.11 7.44 -7.14
N ALA A 340 10.79 7.26 -7.12
CA ALA A 340 9.96 7.44 -5.94
C ALA A 340 9.57 6.12 -5.27
N MET A 341 9.58 5.01 -6.01
CA MET A 341 9.20 3.70 -5.46
C MET A 341 9.79 2.54 -6.26
N ARG A 342 10.05 1.43 -5.57
CA ARG A 342 10.45 0.14 -6.13
C ARG A 342 9.54 -0.96 -5.57
N ILE A 343 9.04 -1.82 -6.46
CA ILE A 343 8.15 -2.93 -6.08
C ILE A 343 8.63 -4.21 -6.76
N VAL A 344 8.83 -5.28 -5.99
CA VAL A 344 9.10 -6.62 -6.52
C VAL A 344 8.24 -7.64 -5.79
N GLY A 345 7.64 -8.57 -6.52
CA GLY A 345 6.74 -9.58 -5.98
C GLY A 345 6.48 -10.71 -6.96
N THR A 346 5.51 -11.56 -6.64
CA THR A 346 5.04 -12.64 -7.52
C THR A 346 4.30 -12.08 -8.73
N ALA A 347 3.93 -12.94 -9.69
CA ALA A 347 3.07 -12.53 -10.80
C ALA A 347 1.78 -11.86 -10.29
N LEU A 348 1.46 -10.71 -10.86
CA LEU A 348 0.21 -9.98 -10.63
C LEU A 348 -0.72 -10.11 -11.83
N THR A 349 -2.02 -10.16 -11.57
CA THR A 349 -3.06 -10.09 -12.60
C THR A 349 -3.32 -8.64 -13.05
N PRO A 350 -4.00 -8.39 -14.17
CA PRO A 350 -4.40 -7.04 -14.56
C PRO A 350 -5.22 -6.31 -13.49
N ALA A 351 -6.14 -7.00 -12.80
CA ALA A 351 -6.91 -6.45 -11.70
C ALA A 351 -6.03 -6.07 -10.50
N ASP A 352 -5.04 -6.92 -10.18
CA ASP A 352 -4.05 -6.63 -9.13
C ASP A 352 -3.26 -5.35 -9.47
N HIS A 353 -2.83 -5.18 -10.72
CA HIS A 353 -2.10 -3.98 -11.15
C HIS A 353 -2.94 -2.70 -11.02
N ALA A 354 -4.21 -2.75 -11.42
CA ALA A 354 -5.13 -1.62 -11.29
C ALA A 354 -5.31 -1.23 -9.81
N ALA A 355 -5.56 -2.22 -8.93
CA ALA A 355 -5.71 -1.99 -7.50
C ALA A 355 -4.42 -1.47 -6.86
N LEU A 356 -3.27 -2.07 -7.19
CA LEU A 356 -1.96 -1.66 -6.70
C LEU A 356 -1.68 -0.20 -7.06
N TYR A 357 -1.88 0.17 -8.33
CA TYR A 357 -1.68 1.54 -8.78
C TYR A 357 -2.63 2.52 -8.09
N ALA A 358 -3.92 2.21 -7.97
CA ALA A 358 -4.88 3.09 -7.31
C ALA A 358 -4.49 3.36 -5.84
N ILE A 359 -4.10 2.33 -5.10
CA ILE A 359 -3.69 2.44 -3.69
C ILE A 359 -2.42 3.27 -3.55
N LEU A 360 -1.40 2.98 -4.35
CA LEU A 360 -0.10 3.65 -4.27
C LEU A 360 -0.15 5.07 -4.82
N ARG A 361 -0.91 5.33 -5.89
CA ARG A 361 -1.18 6.69 -6.37
C ARG A 361 -1.84 7.52 -5.29
N GLY A 362 -2.83 6.96 -4.59
CA GLY A 362 -3.46 7.63 -3.44
C GLY A 362 -2.43 8.06 -2.40
N TYR A 363 -1.51 7.17 -2.02
CA TYR A 363 -0.39 7.53 -1.12
C TYR A 363 0.47 8.67 -1.69
N MET A 364 0.88 8.55 -2.96
CA MET A 364 1.79 9.49 -3.62
C MET A 364 1.18 10.90 -3.78
N VAL A 365 -0.13 11.00 -4.01
CA VAL A 365 -0.86 12.29 -4.06
C VAL A 365 -0.90 12.93 -2.67
N GLU A 366 -1.25 12.15 -1.64
CA GLU A 366 -1.39 12.66 -0.26
C GLU A 366 -0.07 13.17 0.33
N ILE A 367 1.07 12.61 -0.08
CA ILE A 367 2.40 13.14 0.31
C ILE A 367 2.90 14.27 -0.61
N GLY A 368 2.15 14.68 -1.63
CA GLY A 368 2.53 15.72 -2.58
C GLY A 368 3.62 15.31 -3.58
N ALA A 369 3.90 14.01 -3.72
CA ALA A 369 4.91 13.49 -4.63
C ALA A 369 4.45 13.52 -6.10
N VAL A 370 3.14 13.46 -6.34
CA VAL A 370 2.51 13.57 -7.66
C VAL A 370 1.21 14.38 -7.55
N SER A 371 0.78 14.99 -8.66
CA SER A 371 -0.49 15.70 -8.80
C SER A 371 -1.44 14.94 -9.71
#